data_AF-I2Q6H6-F1
#
_entry.id   AF-I2Q6H6-F1
#
_cell.length_a   1.000
_cell.length_b   1.000
_cell.length_c   1.000
_cell.angle_alpha   90.00
_cell.angle_beta   90.00
_cell.angle_gamma   90.00
#
_symmetry.space_group_name_H-M   'P 1'
#
loop_
_entity.id
_entity.type
_entity.pdbx_description
1 polymer ?
#
loop_
_entity_poly.entity_id
_entity_poly.type
_entity_poly.pdbx_seq_one_letter_code
_entity_poly.pdbx_strand_id
1 'polypeptide(L)'
;MSANNDRKSQLAVGGTGGPAATPKSGESIGQTATILYRPGDHQSYEQFRAQLNDEAVAIMHSGTGGIGRIPETLEAVKAKNITPHDFLEEIRTGEFKTLSLDDKFKKIIETNIGFKPIFAAAQRQMGIVALTLGEMATITQIQTCAEKGGPKGWTRYRMERLDPHIHPSTLRGYMSAASLNDAVEHLEIGIDRLVRIASIVKDCHLEKDPKPIATVLQLLGDNIDVNSDMPMDAFKTNCDAAIYRHRLNREGLEIPFQTLQMVCGAGIKIETADIDEMKYRKAAGKEPVEYLLELINEPENRNDLLTHKKTGSQGSSSKPSGQRPKDINVAVQQLKDTVIDIINLDSYETPVETDRIDALIAQLEILKKKEALRRQAKQQAA
;
A
#
# COMPACT_ATOMS: atom_id res chain seq x y z
N MET A 1 45.81 53.56 0.21
CA MET A 1 44.86 52.44 0.28
C MET A 1 43.46 53.05 0.25
N SER A 2 42.60 52.99 -0.77
CA SER A 2 42.58 52.34 -2.08
C SER A 2 41.89 53.27 -3.08
N ALA A 3 42.31 53.18 -4.34
CA ALA A 3 41.69 53.70 -5.56
C ALA A 3 40.44 52.84 -5.92
N ASN A 4 39.54 53.12 -6.87
CA ASN A 4 39.40 54.12 -7.93
C ASN A 4 37.95 54.03 -8.48
N ASN A 5 37.44 55.15 -9.01
CA ASN A 5 36.80 55.36 -10.34
C ASN A 5 36.31 54.14 -11.17
N ASP A 6 35.27 54.18 -12.02
CA ASP A 6 34.69 55.27 -12.81
C ASP A 6 33.34 54.87 -13.47
N ARG A 7 32.65 55.88 -14.03
CA ARG A 7 31.33 55.90 -14.70
C ARG A 7 31.20 55.18 -16.06
N LYS A 8 29.91 55.05 -16.48
CA LYS A 8 29.28 54.93 -17.83
C LYS A 8 28.85 53.49 -18.17
N SER A 9 27.68 53.20 -18.75
CA SER A 9 26.82 53.92 -19.71
C SER A 9 25.40 53.29 -19.74
N GLN A 10 24.32 54.08 -19.71
CA GLN A 10 23.39 54.39 -20.83
C GLN A 10 22.18 53.44 -21.07
N LEU A 11 21.04 54.11 -21.23
CA LEU A 11 19.67 53.66 -21.56
C LEU A 11 19.47 53.31 -23.05
N ALA A 12 18.44 52.50 -23.34
CA ALA A 12 17.39 52.66 -24.38
C ALA A 12 16.36 51.52 -24.20
N VAL A 13 15.05 51.73 -23.99
CA VAL A 13 13.96 52.21 -24.88
C VAL A 13 13.71 51.32 -26.11
N GLY A 14 12.51 50.70 -26.13
CA GLY A 14 11.67 50.52 -27.33
C GLY A 14 11.82 49.21 -28.11
N GLY A 15 10.72 48.45 -28.25
CA GLY A 15 10.63 47.31 -29.15
C GLY A 15 9.27 46.60 -29.12
N THR A 16 8.24 47.25 -29.63
CA THR A 16 6.95 46.64 -29.99
C THR A 16 7.06 45.79 -31.25
N GLY A 17 6.52 44.57 -31.22
CA GLY A 17 6.24 43.75 -32.41
C GLY A 17 5.54 42.42 -32.04
N GLY A 18 4.21 42.34 -32.23
CA GLY A 18 3.48 41.06 -32.30
C GLY A 18 3.59 40.43 -33.70
N PRO A 19 2.72 39.49 -34.14
CA PRO A 19 1.73 38.68 -33.43
C PRO A 19 1.90 37.15 -33.68
N ALA A 20 1.65 36.31 -32.67
CA ALA A 20 1.25 34.92 -32.88
C ALA A 20 0.50 34.43 -31.64
N ALA A 21 -0.80 34.26 -31.80
CA ALA A 21 -1.73 33.82 -30.79
C ALA A 21 -1.70 32.29 -30.61
N THR A 22 -1.70 31.83 -29.36
CA THR A 22 -2.57 30.75 -28.84
C THR A 22 -2.41 30.70 -27.31
N PRO A 23 -3.44 30.27 -26.57
CA PRO A 23 -3.77 30.81 -25.25
C PRO A 23 -2.87 30.26 -24.14
N LYS A 24 -2.58 31.13 -23.15
CA LYS A 24 -2.05 30.71 -21.85
C LYS A 24 -3.04 29.73 -21.23
N SER A 25 -2.60 28.48 -21.12
CA SER A 25 -3.12 27.51 -20.16
C SER A 25 -3.17 28.18 -18.79
N GLY A 26 -4.35 28.16 -18.19
CA GLY A 26 -4.63 28.78 -16.91
C GLY A 26 -3.58 28.41 -15.89
N GLU A 27 -3.04 29.45 -15.24
CA GLU A 27 -2.26 29.33 -14.02
C GLU A 27 -3.10 28.53 -13.02
N SER A 28 -2.80 27.23 -12.89
CA SER A 28 -3.18 26.46 -11.73
C SER A 28 -2.31 26.96 -10.57
N ILE A 29 -2.71 28.09 -10.01
CA ILE A 29 -2.26 28.48 -8.69
C ILE A 29 -2.91 27.47 -7.74
N GLY A 30 -2.25 26.34 -7.58
CA GLY A 30 -2.36 25.55 -6.37
C GLY A 30 -1.92 26.45 -5.24
N GLN A 31 -2.85 27.22 -4.68
CA GLN A 31 -2.67 27.79 -3.37
C GLN A 31 -2.55 26.61 -2.42
N THR A 32 -1.32 26.20 -2.15
CA THR A 32 -0.95 25.52 -0.93
C THR A 32 -1.53 26.36 0.19
N ALA A 33 -2.67 25.92 0.74
CA ALA A 33 -3.27 26.49 1.92
C ALA A 33 -2.23 26.38 3.04
N THR A 34 -1.43 27.43 3.19
CA THR A 34 -0.38 27.51 4.20
C THR A 34 -1.10 27.90 5.48
N ILE A 35 -1.32 26.90 6.33
CA ILE A 35 -1.99 27.07 7.62
C ILE A 35 -1.06 27.85 8.54
N LEU A 36 -1.37 29.12 8.76
CA LEU A 36 -0.82 29.90 9.88
C LEU A 36 -1.61 29.53 11.14
N TYR A 37 -1.21 28.45 11.81
CA TYR A 37 -1.67 28.17 13.16
C TYR A 37 -1.09 29.23 14.09
N ARG A 38 -1.93 30.15 14.59
CA ARG A 38 -1.57 31.07 15.69
C ARG A 38 -2.00 30.42 17.01
N PRO A 39 -1.07 29.99 17.87
CA PRO A 39 -1.42 29.51 19.19
C PRO A 39 -1.82 30.71 20.06
N GLY A 40 -3.09 30.82 20.43
CA GLY A 40 -3.54 31.85 21.37
C GLY A 40 -5.04 32.05 21.52
N ASP A 41 -5.84 31.78 20.48
CA ASP A 41 -7.27 32.03 20.55
C ASP A 41 -8.04 30.71 20.77
N HIS A 42 -8.76 30.62 21.89
CA HIS A 42 -9.76 29.58 22.10
C HIS A 42 -10.87 29.77 21.07
N GLN A 43 -10.71 29.14 19.90
CA GLN A 43 -11.73 29.11 18.87
C GLN A 43 -12.98 28.42 19.42
N SER A 44 -14.12 29.10 19.35
CA SER A 44 -15.40 28.46 19.70
C SER A 44 -15.70 27.32 18.73
N TYR A 45 -16.45 26.31 19.17
CA TYR A 45 -16.85 25.18 18.32
C TYR A 45 -17.55 25.66 17.03
N GLU A 46 -18.34 26.73 17.10
CA GLU A 46 -19.00 27.31 15.94
C GLU A 46 -18.01 27.92 14.94
N GLN A 47 -16.98 28.62 15.41
CA GLN A 47 -15.91 29.14 14.56
C GLN A 47 -15.10 28.01 13.90
N PHE A 48 -14.84 26.92 14.63
CA PHE A 48 -14.16 25.74 14.07
C PHE A 48 -15.03 25.05 13.01
N ARG A 49 -16.32 24.89 13.29
CA ARG A 49 -17.29 24.31 12.35
C ARG A 49 -17.45 25.16 11.09
N ALA A 50 -17.45 26.49 11.22
CA ALA A 50 -17.50 27.40 10.08
C ALA A 50 -16.26 27.25 9.19
N GLN A 51 -15.06 27.18 9.78
CA GLN A 51 -13.82 26.94 9.03
C GLN A 51 -13.83 25.58 8.30
N LEU A 52 -14.27 24.51 8.96
CA LEU A 52 -14.39 23.20 8.33
C LEU A 52 -15.36 23.21 7.14
N ASN A 53 -16.47 23.94 7.24
CA ASN A 53 -17.42 24.07 6.13
C ASN A 53 -16.80 24.84 4.96
N ASP A 54 -16.08 25.92 5.23
CA ASP A 54 -15.38 26.70 4.20
C ASP A 54 -14.29 25.87 3.50
N GLU A 55 -13.56 25.04 4.26
CA GLU A 55 -12.57 24.09 3.73
C GLU A 55 -13.23 23.02 2.87
N ALA A 56 -14.34 22.43 3.33
CA ALA A 56 -15.09 21.43 2.56
C ALA A 56 -15.57 21.99 1.22
N VAL A 57 -16.07 23.23 1.21
CA VAL A 57 -16.47 23.95 -0.01
C VAL A 57 -15.29 24.18 -0.94
N ALA A 58 -14.14 24.63 -0.40
CA ALA A 58 -12.94 24.84 -1.19
C ALA A 58 -12.41 23.54 -1.82
N ILE A 59 -12.43 22.42 -1.08
CA ILE A 59 -12.04 21.09 -1.56
C ILE A 59 -12.99 20.63 -2.67
N MET A 60 -14.30 20.71 -2.46
CA MET A 60 -15.28 20.29 -3.45
C MET A 60 -15.21 21.15 -4.72
N HIS A 61 -15.02 22.46 -4.59
CA HIS A 61 -14.80 23.35 -5.73
C HIS A 61 -13.54 22.99 -6.51
N SER A 62 -12.41 22.78 -5.82
CA SER A 62 -11.13 22.44 -6.43
C SER A 62 -11.18 21.12 -7.20
N GLY A 63 -11.90 20.11 -6.69
CA GLY A 63 -12.04 18.82 -7.38
C GLY A 63 -13.08 18.82 -8.51
N THR A 64 -14.13 19.64 -8.43
CA THR A 64 -15.22 19.65 -9.42
C THR A 64 -15.06 20.72 -10.51
N GLY A 65 -14.27 21.76 -10.25
CA GLY A 65 -13.97 22.84 -11.20
C GLY A 65 -15.17 23.72 -11.56
N GLY A 66 -16.16 23.85 -10.66
CA GLY A 66 -17.41 24.57 -10.97
C GLY A 66 -18.35 23.73 -11.84
N ILE A 67 -18.77 22.56 -11.36
CA ILE A 67 -19.65 21.67 -12.12
C ILE A 67 -21.06 22.26 -12.28
N GLY A 68 -21.59 22.26 -13.51
CA GLY A 68 -22.96 22.67 -13.78
C GLY A 68 -23.21 24.13 -13.40
N ARG A 69 -24.19 24.35 -12.52
CA ARG A 69 -24.56 25.69 -12.03
C ARG A 69 -23.65 26.23 -10.93
N ILE A 70 -22.64 25.48 -10.48
CA ILE A 70 -21.66 25.95 -9.51
C ILE A 70 -20.69 26.93 -10.19
N PRO A 71 -20.46 28.14 -9.64
CA PRO A 71 -19.51 29.10 -10.20
C PRO A 71 -18.09 28.55 -10.38
N GLU A 72 -17.39 29.04 -11.40
CA GLU A 72 -16.01 28.66 -11.72
C GLU A 72 -14.98 29.18 -10.70
N THR A 73 -15.31 30.22 -9.92
CA THR A 73 -14.40 30.81 -8.93
C THR A 73 -14.85 30.57 -7.50
N LEU A 74 -13.90 30.29 -6.60
CA LEU A 74 -14.17 30.02 -5.19
C LEU A 74 -14.78 31.24 -4.48
N GLU A 75 -14.40 32.45 -4.89
CA GLU A 75 -14.96 33.70 -4.37
C GLU A 75 -16.45 33.82 -4.69
N ALA A 76 -16.86 33.44 -5.90
CA ALA A 76 -18.26 33.46 -6.29
C ALA A 76 -19.07 32.34 -5.62
N VAL A 77 -18.46 31.18 -5.36
CA VAL A 77 -19.05 30.08 -4.57
C VAL A 77 -19.34 30.56 -3.14
N LYS A 78 -18.35 31.20 -2.50
CA LYS A 78 -18.50 31.79 -1.16
C LYS A 78 -19.55 32.89 -1.12
N ALA A 79 -19.55 33.80 -2.10
CA ALA A 79 -20.54 34.88 -2.19
C ALA A 79 -21.98 34.37 -2.35
N LYS A 80 -22.17 33.20 -2.97
CA LYS A 80 -23.48 32.55 -3.13
C LYS A 80 -23.87 31.64 -1.96
N ASN A 81 -23.05 31.54 -0.91
CA ASN A 81 -23.25 30.63 0.23
C ASN A 81 -23.50 29.17 -0.19
N ILE A 82 -22.80 28.72 -1.24
CA ILE A 82 -22.90 27.34 -1.72
C ILE A 82 -22.29 26.40 -0.67
N THR A 83 -23.05 25.36 -0.33
CA THR A 83 -22.69 24.35 0.66
C THR A 83 -22.24 23.04 0.01
N PRO A 84 -21.58 22.13 0.75
CA PRO A 84 -21.26 20.79 0.25
C PRO A 84 -22.46 20.00 -0.29
N HIS A 85 -23.66 20.25 0.25
CA HIS A 85 -24.90 19.63 -0.22
C HIS A 85 -25.22 20.05 -1.67
N ASP A 86 -25.05 21.34 -1.98
CA ASP A 86 -25.37 21.91 -3.28
C ASP A 86 -24.47 21.34 -4.39
N PHE A 87 -23.19 21.08 -4.10
CA PHE A 87 -22.29 20.37 -5.02
C PHE A 87 -22.82 18.97 -5.36
N LEU A 88 -23.24 18.21 -4.36
CA LEU A 88 -23.75 16.86 -4.56
C LEU A 88 -25.10 16.87 -5.27
N GLU A 89 -25.96 17.85 -4.99
CA GLU A 89 -27.24 18.02 -5.66
C GLU A 89 -27.06 18.34 -7.15
N GLU A 90 -26.12 19.22 -7.51
CA GLU A 90 -25.82 19.55 -8.90
C GLU A 90 -25.24 18.35 -9.66
N ILE A 91 -24.43 17.49 -9.01
CA ILE A 91 -23.99 16.22 -9.61
C ILE A 91 -25.19 15.28 -9.85
N ARG A 92 -26.13 15.19 -8.90
CA ARG A 92 -27.26 14.25 -8.95
C ARG A 92 -28.36 14.69 -9.91
N THR A 93 -28.57 15.99 -10.05
CA THR A 93 -29.77 16.55 -10.70
C THR A 93 -29.45 17.54 -11.82
N GLY A 94 -28.22 18.06 -11.85
CA GLY A 94 -27.77 19.08 -12.80
C GLY A 94 -27.10 18.50 -14.02
N GLU A 95 -26.16 19.28 -14.58
CA GLU A 95 -25.55 19.02 -15.88
C GLU A 95 -24.91 17.63 -15.98
N PHE A 96 -24.26 17.16 -14.92
CA PHE A 96 -23.61 15.85 -14.89
C PHE A 96 -24.57 14.70 -15.22
N LYS A 97 -25.83 14.78 -14.78
CA LYS A 97 -26.84 13.74 -15.07
C LYS A 97 -27.16 13.67 -16.56
N THR A 98 -27.16 14.81 -17.23
CA THR A 98 -27.54 14.96 -18.64
C THR A 98 -26.40 14.64 -19.61
N LEU A 99 -25.16 14.54 -19.13
CA LEU A 99 -24.00 14.14 -19.93
C LEU A 99 -24.15 12.73 -20.52
N SER A 100 -23.49 12.50 -21.65
CA SER A 100 -23.31 11.17 -22.24
C SER A 100 -22.51 10.26 -21.30
N LEU A 101 -22.53 8.94 -21.55
CA LEU A 101 -21.78 8.00 -20.71
C LEU A 101 -20.26 8.23 -20.80
N ASP A 102 -19.76 8.53 -22.01
CA ASP A 102 -18.34 8.81 -22.24
C ASP A 102 -17.92 10.13 -21.56
N ASP A 103 -18.74 11.17 -21.63
CA ASP A 103 -18.47 12.46 -20.97
C ASP A 103 -18.52 12.35 -19.44
N LYS A 104 -19.44 11.54 -18.90
CA LYS A 104 -19.46 11.22 -17.47
C LYS A 104 -18.17 10.54 -17.04
N PHE A 105 -17.71 9.55 -17.79
CA PHE A 105 -16.48 8.84 -17.49
C PHE A 105 -15.27 9.80 -17.54
N LYS A 106 -15.18 10.63 -18.59
CA LYS A 106 -14.15 11.66 -18.70
C LYS A 106 -14.17 12.61 -17.51
N LYS A 107 -15.35 13.11 -17.11
CA LYS A 107 -15.49 14.03 -15.97
C LYS A 107 -15.12 13.37 -14.63
N ILE A 108 -15.46 12.08 -14.43
CA ILE A 108 -15.02 11.32 -13.26
C ILE A 108 -13.50 11.25 -13.20
N ILE A 109 -12.84 10.96 -14.32
CA ILE A 109 -11.36 10.92 -14.39
C ILE A 109 -10.76 12.29 -14.09
N GLU A 110 -11.26 13.35 -14.73
CA GLU A 110 -10.79 14.73 -14.50
C GLU A 110 -10.94 15.14 -13.03
N THR A 111 -12.10 14.88 -12.43
CA THR A 111 -12.34 15.16 -11.02
C THR A 111 -11.45 14.34 -10.11
N ASN A 112 -11.24 13.05 -10.40
CA ASN A 112 -10.31 12.23 -9.63
C ASN A 112 -8.87 12.77 -9.70
N ILE A 113 -8.41 13.17 -10.89
CA ILE A 113 -7.11 13.83 -11.08
C ILE A 113 -7.02 15.13 -10.26
N GLY A 114 -8.09 15.94 -10.27
CA GLY A 114 -8.17 17.17 -9.47
C GLY A 114 -8.11 16.93 -7.96
N PHE A 115 -8.64 15.80 -7.47
CA PHE A 115 -8.58 15.44 -6.05
C PHE A 115 -7.25 14.82 -5.60
N LYS A 116 -6.41 14.30 -6.50
CA LYS A 116 -5.10 13.72 -6.13
C LYS A 116 -4.23 14.62 -5.23
N PRO A 117 -3.95 15.90 -5.59
CA PRO A 117 -3.14 16.77 -4.72
C PRO A 117 -3.80 17.04 -3.37
N ILE A 118 -5.14 17.06 -3.31
CA ILE A 118 -5.90 17.24 -2.06
C ILE A 118 -5.75 16.01 -1.16
N PHE A 119 -5.89 14.80 -1.72
CA PHE A 119 -5.65 13.56 -0.97
C PHE A 119 -4.21 13.47 -0.49
N ALA A 120 -3.23 13.81 -1.31
CA ALA A 120 -1.82 13.83 -0.90
C ALA A 120 -1.58 14.81 0.27
N ALA A 121 -2.16 16.02 0.22
CA ALA A 121 -2.07 16.98 1.30
C ALA A 121 -2.74 16.48 2.60
N ALA A 122 -3.93 15.89 2.50
CA ALA A 122 -4.62 15.29 3.63
C ALA A 122 -3.83 14.13 4.25
N GLN A 123 -3.27 13.24 3.42
CA GLN A 123 -2.41 12.15 3.86
C GLN A 123 -1.17 12.66 4.59
N ARG A 124 -0.55 13.74 4.09
CA ARG A 124 0.58 14.39 4.75
C ARG A 124 0.21 14.92 6.14
N GLN A 125 -0.93 15.60 6.27
CA GLN A 125 -1.41 16.11 7.56
C GLN A 125 -1.70 14.97 8.54
N MET A 126 -2.39 13.92 8.09
CA MET A 126 -2.63 12.72 8.90
C MET A 126 -1.32 12.06 9.33
N GLY A 127 -0.34 11.98 8.42
CA GLY A 127 1.00 11.49 8.70
C GLY A 127 1.70 12.29 9.79
N ILE A 128 1.68 13.63 9.72
CA ILE A 128 2.27 14.51 10.75
C ILE A 128 1.67 14.23 12.14
N VAL A 129 0.34 14.18 12.21
CA VAL A 129 -0.37 13.91 13.48
C VAL A 129 0.01 12.51 14.00
N ALA A 130 0.00 11.51 13.13
CA ALA A 130 0.33 10.14 13.50
C ALA A 130 1.79 9.98 13.98
N LEU A 131 2.77 10.55 13.27
CA LEU A 131 4.18 10.50 13.70
C LEU A 131 4.38 11.23 15.04
N THR A 132 3.73 12.39 15.21
CA THR A 132 3.78 13.13 16.48
C THR A 132 3.21 12.31 17.63
N LEU A 133 2.03 11.69 17.43
CA LEU A 133 1.43 10.79 18.41
C LEU A 133 2.32 9.56 18.68
N GLY A 134 2.96 9.01 17.64
CA GLY A 134 3.91 7.92 17.72
C GLY A 134 5.09 8.26 18.62
N GLU A 135 5.74 9.41 18.40
CA GLU A 135 6.85 9.89 19.23
C GLU A 135 6.44 10.11 20.68
N MET A 136 5.31 10.80 20.91
CA MET A 136 4.78 11.00 22.26
C MET A 136 4.51 9.67 22.98
N ALA A 137 3.94 8.69 22.26
CA ALA A 137 3.67 7.36 22.79
C ALA A 137 4.95 6.57 23.06
N THR A 138 5.98 6.70 22.22
CA THR A 138 7.30 6.07 22.43
C THR A 138 7.99 6.59 23.68
N ILE A 139 8.06 7.91 23.84
CA ILE A 139 8.64 8.54 25.05
C ILE A 139 7.88 8.09 26.30
N THR A 140 6.54 8.14 26.25
CA THR A 140 5.68 7.72 27.36
C THR A 140 5.84 6.24 27.68
N GLN A 141 5.96 5.38 26.65
CA GLN A 141 6.19 3.95 26.83
C GLN A 141 7.53 3.69 27.52
N ILE A 142 8.61 4.36 27.11
CA ILE A 142 9.94 4.19 27.70
C ILE A 142 9.90 4.57 29.19
N GLN A 143 9.33 5.73 29.52
CA GLN A 143 9.18 6.19 30.90
C GLN A 143 8.34 5.21 31.73
N THR A 144 7.18 4.80 31.21
CA THR A 144 6.29 3.87 31.90
C THR A 144 6.94 2.50 32.10
N CYS A 145 7.69 2.01 31.11
CA CYS A 145 8.43 0.76 31.25
C CYS A 145 9.51 0.86 32.33
N ALA A 146 10.21 1.98 32.43
CA ALA A 146 11.21 2.20 33.48
C ALA A 146 10.57 2.28 34.88
N GLU A 147 9.45 2.98 35.02
CA GLU A 147 8.79 3.21 36.32
C GLU A 147 7.90 2.07 36.79
N LYS A 148 7.25 1.35 35.86
CA LYS A 148 6.17 0.38 36.16
C LYS A 148 6.52 -1.07 35.81
N GLY A 149 7.80 -1.40 35.69
CA GLY A 149 8.25 -2.79 35.55
C GLY A 149 8.10 -3.37 34.14
N GLY A 150 8.44 -2.59 33.11
CA GLY A 150 8.58 -3.05 31.74
C GLY A 150 7.27 -3.09 30.93
N PRO A 151 7.19 -3.94 29.88
CA PRO A 151 6.08 -3.94 28.92
C PRO A 151 4.68 -4.20 29.51
N LYS A 152 4.61 -4.95 30.63
CA LYS A 152 3.36 -5.18 31.36
C LYS A 152 2.84 -3.88 32.00
N GLY A 153 3.74 -3.06 32.52
CA GLY A 153 3.44 -1.73 33.07
C GLY A 153 2.85 -0.80 32.01
N TRP A 154 3.44 -0.76 30.81
CA TRP A 154 2.90 -0.03 29.67
C TRP A 154 1.49 -0.48 29.28
N THR A 155 1.27 -1.79 29.19
CA THR A 155 -0.03 -2.34 28.81
C THR A 155 -1.12 -1.90 29.79
N ARG A 156 -0.83 -2.00 31.09
CA ARG A 156 -1.74 -1.56 32.15
C ARG A 156 -1.98 -0.06 32.11
N TYR A 157 -0.92 0.73 31.98
CA TYR A 157 -1.02 2.19 31.90
C TYR A 157 -1.92 2.64 30.75
N ARG A 158 -1.75 2.07 29.56
CA ARG A 158 -2.60 2.37 28.42
C ARG A 158 -4.08 2.06 28.72
N MET A 159 -4.36 0.89 29.28
CA MET A 159 -5.75 0.50 29.60
C MET A 159 -6.39 1.41 30.65
N GLU A 160 -5.62 1.96 31.57
CA GLU A 160 -6.13 2.82 32.65
C GLU A 160 -6.22 4.30 32.28
N ARG A 161 -5.38 4.79 31.35
CA ARG A 161 -5.15 6.23 31.15
C ARG A 161 -5.31 6.74 29.73
N LEU A 162 -5.15 5.90 28.71
CA LEU A 162 -5.31 6.32 27.32
C LEU A 162 -6.77 6.15 26.89
N ASP A 163 -7.21 7.01 25.97
CA ASP A 163 -8.55 6.95 25.39
C ASP A 163 -8.82 5.55 24.81
N PRO A 164 -9.91 4.86 25.20
CA PRO A 164 -10.23 3.52 24.72
C PRO A 164 -10.45 3.44 23.21
N HIS A 165 -10.75 4.55 22.54
CA HIS A 165 -10.90 4.61 21.08
C HIS A 165 -9.54 4.59 20.35
N ILE A 166 -8.43 4.84 21.04
CA ILE A 166 -7.10 4.69 20.46
C ILE A 166 -6.74 3.21 20.42
N HIS A 167 -6.94 2.59 19.26
CA HIS A 167 -6.70 1.17 19.11
C HIS A 167 -5.20 0.82 19.34
N PRO A 168 -4.89 -0.20 20.17
CA PRO A 168 -3.54 -0.65 20.48
C PRO A 168 -2.63 -0.94 19.28
N SER A 169 -3.22 -1.45 18.19
CA SER A 169 -2.47 -1.77 16.96
C SER A 169 -2.10 -0.52 16.18
N THR A 170 -3.01 0.44 16.11
CA THR A 170 -2.82 1.71 15.41
C THR A 170 -1.71 2.51 16.08
N LEU A 171 -1.77 2.64 17.42
CA LEU A 171 -0.73 3.33 18.18
C LEU A 171 0.64 2.68 17.99
N ARG A 172 0.71 1.35 18.00
CA ARG A 172 1.96 0.62 17.70
C ARG A 172 2.48 0.92 16.29
N GLY A 173 1.59 0.94 15.30
CA GLY A 173 1.95 1.32 13.93
C GLY A 173 2.57 2.71 13.89
N TYR A 174 1.92 3.69 14.53
CA TYR A 174 2.43 5.06 14.59
C TYR A 174 3.79 5.15 15.27
N MET A 175 4.00 4.44 16.39
CA MET A 175 5.29 4.36 17.07
C MET A 175 6.37 3.75 16.17
N SER A 176 6.04 2.69 15.42
CA SER A 176 6.97 2.06 14.47
C SER A 176 7.33 2.98 13.31
N ALA A 177 6.35 3.68 12.71
CA ALA A 177 6.62 4.66 11.66
C ALA A 177 7.45 5.84 12.17
N ALA A 178 7.13 6.36 13.36
CA ALA A 178 7.85 7.45 14.02
C ALA A 178 9.32 7.11 14.30
N SER A 179 9.62 5.85 14.61
CA SER A 179 11.00 5.41 14.86
C SER A 179 11.93 5.43 13.64
N LEU A 180 11.40 5.70 12.43
CA LEU A 180 12.20 5.82 11.21
C LEU A 180 12.68 7.25 11.02
N ASN A 181 14.00 7.42 10.91
CA ASN A 181 14.64 8.75 10.88
C ASN A 181 14.22 9.63 9.69
N ASP A 182 13.84 9.03 8.57
CA ASP A 182 13.44 9.71 7.33
C ASP A 182 11.92 9.75 7.11
N ALA A 183 11.09 9.39 8.10
CA ALA A 183 9.63 9.35 7.97
C ALA A 183 8.99 10.69 7.55
N VAL A 184 9.55 11.81 8.01
CA VAL A 184 9.04 13.15 7.69
C VAL A 184 9.30 13.52 6.23
N GLU A 185 10.36 13.00 5.62
CA GLU A 185 10.69 13.22 4.21
C GLU A 185 9.70 12.52 3.26
N HIS A 186 8.94 11.55 3.80
CA HIS A 186 8.05 10.65 3.04
C HIS A 186 6.60 10.70 3.54
N LEU A 187 6.11 11.85 3.98
CA LEU A 187 4.73 11.97 4.48
C LEU A 187 3.67 11.83 3.38
N GLU A 188 4.03 12.10 2.14
CA GLU A 188 3.16 12.05 0.96
C GLU A 188 2.66 10.63 0.62
N ILE A 189 3.39 9.58 1.01
CA ILE A 189 2.94 8.19 0.81
C ILE A 189 1.83 7.79 1.81
N GLY A 190 1.60 8.60 2.85
CA GLY A 190 0.57 8.36 3.85
C GLY A 190 0.96 7.37 4.94
N ILE A 191 0.28 7.47 6.08
CA ILE A 191 0.68 6.79 7.31
C ILE A 191 0.61 5.26 7.21
N ASP A 192 -0.41 4.71 6.56
CA ASP A 192 -0.57 3.24 6.46
C ASP A 192 0.59 2.59 5.70
N ARG A 193 1.09 3.28 4.65
CA ARG A 193 2.26 2.83 3.90
C ARG A 193 3.53 2.97 4.72
N LEU A 194 3.72 4.08 5.44
CA LEU A 194 4.84 4.26 6.37
C LEU A 194 4.88 3.17 7.44
N VAL A 195 3.73 2.80 8.00
CA VAL A 195 3.63 1.69 8.98
C VAL A 195 4.07 0.36 8.36
N ARG A 196 3.67 0.08 7.12
CA ARG A 196 4.10 -1.13 6.41
C ARG A 196 5.59 -1.10 6.10
N ILE A 197 6.13 0.04 5.69
CA ILE A 197 7.57 0.22 5.47
C ILE A 197 8.36 -0.01 6.75
N ALA A 198 7.89 0.48 7.90
CA ALA A 198 8.53 0.22 9.19
C ALA A 198 8.67 -1.29 9.50
N SER A 199 7.68 -2.10 9.10
CA SER A 199 7.80 -3.56 9.20
C SER A 199 8.90 -4.10 8.29
N ILE A 200 9.00 -3.62 7.05
CA ILE A 200 10.02 -4.06 6.08
C ILE A 200 11.41 -3.68 6.56
N VAL A 201 11.59 -2.47 7.09
CA VAL A 201 12.87 -2.00 7.65
C VAL A 201 13.37 -2.99 8.70
N LYS A 202 12.48 -3.47 9.57
CA LYS A 202 12.80 -4.48 10.57
C LYS A 202 13.12 -5.85 9.94
N ASP A 203 12.30 -6.30 8.99
CA ASP A 203 12.47 -7.61 8.34
C ASP A 203 13.75 -7.67 7.47
N CYS A 204 14.19 -6.52 6.97
CA CYS A 204 15.45 -6.35 6.23
C CYS A 204 16.64 -5.94 7.10
N HIS A 205 16.47 -5.79 8.42
CA HIS A 205 17.52 -5.34 9.35
C HIS A 205 18.16 -3.98 8.99
N LEU A 206 17.34 -3.05 8.50
CA LEU A 206 17.72 -1.70 8.07
C LEU A 206 17.54 -0.65 9.17
N GLU A 207 17.28 -1.03 10.42
CA GLU A 207 16.97 -0.07 11.51
C GLU A 207 18.13 0.88 11.82
N LYS A 208 19.36 0.51 11.43
CA LYS A 208 20.57 1.32 11.59
C LYS A 208 20.90 2.16 10.36
N ASP A 209 20.17 1.99 9.26
CA ASP A 209 20.35 2.80 8.06
C ASP A 209 19.98 4.26 8.38
N PRO A 210 20.77 5.26 7.95
CA PRO A 210 20.40 6.66 8.08
C PRO A 210 19.10 7.04 7.37
N LYS A 211 18.78 6.37 6.25
CA LYS A 211 17.59 6.61 5.42
C LYS A 211 16.86 5.29 5.10
N PRO A 212 16.29 4.64 6.12
CA PRO A 212 15.72 3.30 5.98
C PRO A 212 14.52 3.25 5.02
N ILE A 213 13.69 4.30 4.96
CA ILE A 213 12.56 4.35 4.02
C ILE A 213 13.09 4.49 2.60
N ALA A 214 14.03 5.41 2.36
CA ALA A 214 14.61 5.58 1.02
C ALA A 214 15.24 4.28 0.51
N THR A 215 15.96 3.54 1.36
CA THR A 215 16.52 2.23 1.02
C THR A 215 15.43 1.21 0.68
N VAL A 216 14.32 1.18 1.41
CA VAL A 216 13.17 0.31 1.09
C VAL A 216 12.53 0.70 -0.25
N LEU A 217 12.38 1.99 -0.54
CA LEU A 217 11.84 2.44 -1.82
C LEU A 217 12.71 2.01 -3.00
N GLN A 218 14.03 2.03 -2.86
CA GLN A 218 14.95 1.50 -3.87
C GLN A 218 14.80 -0.02 -4.07
N LEU A 219 14.51 -0.77 -3.00
CA LEU A 219 14.27 -2.21 -3.08
C LEU A 219 12.97 -2.54 -3.83
N LEU A 220 11.93 -1.70 -3.68
CA LEU A 220 10.70 -1.79 -4.48
C LEU A 220 10.97 -1.51 -5.97
N GLY A 221 11.96 -0.68 -6.27
CA GLY A 221 12.46 -0.42 -7.62
C GLY A 221 11.93 0.88 -8.22
N ASP A 222 12.72 1.45 -9.13
CA ASP A 222 12.53 2.82 -9.64
C ASP A 222 11.23 3.02 -10.45
N ASN A 223 10.62 1.93 -10.92
CA ASN A 223 9.39 1.97 -11.71
C ASN A 223 8.12 1.84 -10.86
N ILE A 224 8.23 1.65 -9.55
CA ILE A 224 7.08 1.46 -8.67
C ILE A 224 6.66 2.78 -8.07
N ASP A 225 5.55 3.32 -8.59
CA ASP A 225 4.89 4.45 -7.96
C ASP A 225 4.18 4.01 -6.67
N VAL A 226 4.87 4.22 -5.55
CA VAL A 226 4.36 3.90 -4.20
C VAL A 226 3.37 4.93 -3.66
N ASN A 227 3.01 5.95 -4.46
CA ASN A 227 2.04 6.96 -4.07
C ASN A 227 0.64 6.36 -3.81
N SER A 228 -0.28 7.22 -3.38
CA SER A 228 -1.66 6.87 -2.99
C SER A 228 -2.45 6.12 -4.06
N ASP A 229 -2.05 6.19 -5.33
CA ASP A 229 -2.78 5.60 -6.45
C ASP A 229 -2.62 4.07 -6.53
N MET A 230 -1.56 3.51 -5.95
CA MET A 230 -1.39 2.06 -5.90
C MET A 230 -2.40 1.45 -4.92
N PRO A 231 -3.10 0.36 -5.26
CA PRO A 231 -3.90 -0.37 -4.27
C PRO A 231 -3.03 -0.88 -3.12
N MET A 232 -3.52 -0.82 -1.88
CA MET A 232 -2.76 -1.25 -0.71
C MET A 232 -2.34 -2.73 -0.79
N ASP A 233 -3.15 -3.59 -1.41
CA ASP A 233 -2.81 -5.01 -1.58
C ASP A 233 -1.68 -5.22 -2.58
N ALA A 234 -1.66 -4.47 -3.69
CA ALA A 234 -0.53 -4.45 -4.61
C ALA A 234 0.74 -3.94 -3.92
N PHE A 235 0.61 -2.91 -3.07
CA PHE A 235 1.73 -2.41 -2.27
C PHE A 235 2.27 -3.49 -1.33
N LYS A 236 1.42 -4.22 -0.61
CA LYS A 236 1.86 -5.33 0.27
C LYS A 236 2.64 -6.40 -0.48
N THR A 237 2.16 -6.82 -1.66
CA THR A 237 2.86 -7.81 -2.50
C THR A 237 4.23 -7.31 -2.94
N ASN A 238 4.33 -6.03 -3.32
CA ASN A 238 5.61 -5.42 -3.67
C ASN A 238 6.56 -5.34 -2.48
N CYS A 239 6.04 -5.03 -1.28
CA CYS A 239 6.81 -5.05 -0.05
C CYS A 239 7.39 -6.44 0.25
N ASP A 240 6.60 -7.50 0.09
CA ASP A 240 7.07 -8.88 0.30
C ASP A 240 8.14 -9.26 -0.72
N ALA A 241 7.98 -8.85 -1.99
CA ALA A 241 9.00 -9.03 -3.03
C ALA A 241 10.30 -8.26 -2.70
N ALA A 242 10.21 -7.05 -2.14
CA ALA A 242 11.36 -6.26 -1.72
C ALA A 242 12.14 -6.91 -0.56
N ILE A 243 11.44 -7.54 0.38
CA ILE A 243 12.07 -8.34 1.45
C ILE A 243 12.85 -9.50 0.84
N TYR A 244 12.27 -10.24 -0.11
CA TYR A 244 12.99 -11.31 -0.80
C TYR A 244 14.18 -10.80 -1.60
N ARG A 245 14.04 -9.68 -2.31
CA ARG A 245 15.15 -9.05 -3.04
C ARG A 245 16.31 -8.74 -2.11
N HIS A 246 16.04 -8.10 -0.97
CA HIS A 246 17.07 -7.80 0.01
C HIS A 246 17.74 -9.06 0.56
N ARG A 247 16.94 -10.06 0.94
CA ARG A 247 17.44 -11.35 1.48
C ARG A 247 18.30 -12.09 0.47
N LEU A 248 17.90 -12.14 -0.79
CA LEU A 248 18.62 -12.84 -1.86
C LEU A 248 19.89 -12.09 -2.28
N ASN A 249 19.85 -10.76 -2.36
CA ASN A 249 21.02 -9.94 -2.66
C ASN A 249 22.13 -10.12 -1.60
N ARG A 250 21.76 -10.24 -0.31
CA ARG A 250 22.72 -10.55 0.77
C ARG A 250 23.43 -11.89 0.59
N GLU A 251 22.79 -12.82 -0.09
CA GLU A 251 23.31 -14.15 -0.41
C GLU A 251 24.01 -14.19 -1.79
N GLY A 252 24.17 -13.03 -2.43
CA GLY A 252 24.78 -12.89 -3.75
C GLY A 252 23.90 -13.42 -4.89
N LEU A 253 22.59 -13.51 -4.69
CA LEU A 253 21.61 -13.95 -5.68
C LEU A 253 20.81 -12.76 -6.18
N GLU A 254 21.11 -12.30 -7.39
CA GLU A 254 20.38 -11.19 -8.03
C GLU A 254 19.24 -11.77 -8.85
N ILE A 255 18.00 -11.55 -8.41
CA ILE A 255 16.78 -12.00 -9.08
C ILE A 255 16.00 -10.76 -9.56
N PRO A 256 15.47 -10.75 -10.80
CA PRO A 256 14.60 -9.69 -11.27
C PRO A 256 13.39 -9.48 -10.35
N PHE A 257 13.07 -8.22 -10.03
CA PHE A 257 11.98 -7.90 -9.11
C PHE A 257 10.62 -8.45 -9.57
N GLN A 258 10.37 -8.44 -10.88
CA GLN A 258 9.15 -9.00 -11.47
C GLN A 258 8.97 -10.50 -11.17
N THR A 259 10.06 -11.27 -11.16
CA THR A 259 10.01 -12.69 -10.78
C THR A 259 9.66 -12.84 -9.31
N LEU A 260 10.20 -11.99 -8.43
CA LEU A 260 9.86 -12.00 -7.01
C LEU A 260 8.39 -11.60 -6.77
N GLN A 261 7.85 -10.67 -7.56
CA GLN A 261 6.42 -10.36 -7.55
C GLN A 261 5.57 -11.57 -7.93
N MET A 262 5.97 -12.34 -8.94
CA MET A 262 5.28 -13.58 -9.32
C MET A 262 5.32 -14.64 -8.22
N VAL A 263 6.47 -14.83 -7.56
CA VAL A 263 6.61 -15.74 -6.41
C VAL A 263 5.65 -15.34 -5.28
N CYS A 264 5.65 -14.05 -4.91
CA CYS A 264 4.74 -13.52 -3.89
C CYS A 264 3.27 -13.64 -4.29
N GLY A 265 2.95 -13.33 -5.55
CA GLY A 265 1.59 -13.44 -6.11
C GLY A 265 1.06 -14.88 -6.12
N ALA A 266 1.94 -15.87 -6.32
CA ALA A 266 1.61 -17.29 -6.20
C ALA A 266 1.50 -17.77 -4.73
N GLY A 267 1.72 -16.90 -3.74
CA GLY A 267 1.68 -17.25 -2.32
C GLY A 267 2.85 -18.13 -1.87
N ILE A 268 3.93 -18.20 -2.66
CA ILE A 268 5.08 -19.05 -2.41
C ILE A 268 6.03 -18.33 -1.45
N LYS A 269 6.46 -19.02 -0.40
CA LYS A 269 7.45 -18.51 0.54
C LYS A 269 8.83 -19.06 0.24
N ILE A 270 9.79 -18.17 -0.03
CA ILE A 270 11.19 -18.56 -0.23
C ILE A 270 11.80 -19.00 1.11
N GLU A 271 12.13 -20.29 1.22
CA GLU A 271 12.78 -20.89 2.38
C GLU A 271 14.29 -20.93 2.23
N THR A 272 15.00 -21.25 3.31
CA THR A 272 16.47 -21.40 3.28
C THR A 272 16.90 -22.49 2.29
N ALA A 273 16.14 -23.57 2.17
CA ALA A 273 16.46 -24.65 1.23
C ALA A 273 16.43 -24.19 -0.24
N ASP A 274 15.53 -23.26 -0.58
CA ASP A 274 15.46 -22.69 -1.92
C ASP A 274 16.68 -21.81 -2.21
N ILE A 275 17.12 -21.04 -1.21
CA ILE A 275 18.33 -20.21 -1.31
C ILE A 275 19.56 -21.10 -1.53
N ASP A 276 19.66 -22.19 -0.77
CA ASP A 276 20.75 -23.16 -0.92
C ASP A 276 20.73 -23.81 -2.31
N GLU A 277 19.55 -24.14 -2.84
CA GLU A 277 19.39 -24.66 -4.20
C GLU A 277 19.78 -23.63 -5.26
N MET A 278 19.33 -22.38 -5.12
CA MET A 278 19.70 -21.29 -6.03
C MET A 278 21.20 -21.04 -6.04
N LYS A 279 21.86 -21.07 -4.87
CA LYS A 279 23.32 -21.00 -4.77
C LYS A 279 24.01 -22.19 -5.43
N TYR A 280 23.49 -23.40 -5.23
CA TYR A 280 24.02 -24.61 -5.85
C TYR A 280 23.94 -24.54 -7.37
N ARG A 281 22.80 -24.11 -7.92
CA ARG A 281 22.60 -23.89 -9.36
C ARG A 281 23.53 -22.81 -9.91
N LYS A 282 23.68 -21.68 -9.19
CA LYS A 282 24.66 -20.63 -9.53
C LYS A 282 26.09 -21.17 -9.61
N ALA A 283 26.50 -21.95 -8.62
CA ALA A 283 27.83 -22.55 -8.57
C ALA A 283 28.04 -23.57 -9.71
N ALA A 284 26.98 -24.20 -10.20
CA ALA A 284 26.98 -25.09 -11.36
C ALA A 284 26.86 -24.35 -12.72
N GLY A 285 26.87 -23.01 -12.73
CA GLY A 285 26.76 -22.20 -13.95
C GLY A 285 25.35 -22.07 -14.52
N LYS A 286 24.31 -22.39 -13.74
CA LYS A 286 22.90 -22.20 -14.11
C LYS A 286 22.35 -20.91 -13.51
N GLU A 287 21.32 -20.35 -14.15
CA GLU A 287 20.66 -19.13 -13.69
C GLU A 287 19.76 -19.41 -12.47
N PRO A 288 19.96 -18.73 -11.32
CA PRO A 288 19.12 -18.90 -10.13
C PRO A 288 17.64 -18.60 -10.38
N VAL A 289 17.35 -17.71 -11.33
CA VAL A 289 15.99 -17.30 -11.71
C VAL A 289 15.18 -18.49 -12.22
N GLU A 290 15.80 -19.43 -12.93
CA GLU A 290 15.11 -20.61 -13.51
C GLU A 290 14.46 -21.47 -12.41
N TYR A 291 15.13 -21.63 -11.27
CA TYR A 291 14.57 -22.35 -10.13
C TYR A 291 13.27 -21.72 -9.63
N LEU A 292 13.20 -20.39 -9.53
CA LEU A 292 12.01 -19.71 -9.06
C LEU A 292 10.87 -19.80 -10.08
N LEU A 293 11.18 -19.75 -11.38
CA LEU A 293 10.19 -19.95 -12.44
C LEU A 293 9.64 -21.39 -12.45
N GLU A 294 10.51 -22.40 -12.27
CA GLU A 294 10.09 -23.79 -12.07
C GLU A 294 9.20 -23.93 -10.83
N LEU A 295 9.58 -23.30 -9.71
CA LEU A 295 8.82 -23.35 -8.47
C LEU A 295 7.47 -22.65 -8.57
N ILE A 296 7.35 -21.57 -9.35
CA ILE A 296 6.08 -20.89 -9.63
C ILE A 296 5.14 -21.80 -10.43
N ASN A 297 5.67 -22.52 -11.42
CA ASN A 297 4.87 -23.37 -12.30
C ASN A 297 4.43 -24.68 -11.62
N GLU A 298 5.26 -25.24 -10.74
CA GLU A 298 5.01 -26.52 -10.07
C GLU A 298 5.32 -26.46 -8.57
N PRO A 299 4.58 -25.65 -7.78
CA PRO A 299 4.87 -25.43 -6.36
C PRO A 299 4.78 -26.71 -5.52
N GLU A 300 3.92 -27.66 -5.91
CA GLU A 300 3.81 -29.00 -5.29
C GLU A 300 5.06 -29.86 -5.44
N ASN A 301 5.85 -29.64 -6.48
CA ASN A 301 7.06 -30.40 -6.80
C ASN A 301 8.33 -29.77 -6.20
N ARG A 302 8.20 -28.79 -5.29
CA ARG A 302 9.33 -28.11 -4.65
C ARG A 302 10.42 -29.05 -4.15
N ASN A 303 10.04 -30.17 -3.52
CA ASN A 303 11.02 -31.16 -3.00
C ASN A 303 11.84 -31.84 -4.11
N ASP A 304 11.27 -31.97 -5.30
CA ASP A 304 11.97 -32.53 -6.45
C ASP A 304 12.92 -31.53 -7.08
N LEU A 305 12.59 -30.24 -7.02
CA LEU A 305 13.45 -29.13 -7.45
C LEU A 305 14.67 -28.91 -6.55
N LEU A 306 14.64 -29.38 -5.28
CA LEU A 306 15.75 -29.30 -4.32
C LEU A 306 16.78 -30.42 -4.56
N THR A 307 17.68 -30.20 -5.50
CA THR A 307 18.68 -31.20 -5.94
C THR A 307 19.95 -31.23 -5.08
N HIS A 308 20.31 -30.13 -4.41
CA HIS A 308 21.56 -30.01 -3.64
C HIS A 308 21.68 -30.99 -2.45
N LYS A 309 20.57 -31.55 -1.96
CA LYS A 309 20.58 -32.58 -0.89
C LYS A 309 20.69 -34.02 -1.42
N LYS A 310 20.54 -34.26 -2.72
CA LYS A 310 20.51 -35.61 -3.31
C LYS A 310 21.89 -36.18 -3.66
N THR A 311 22.99 -35.42 -3.50
CA THR A 311 24.36 -35.85 -3.85
C THR A 311 25.04 -36.79 -2.84
N GLY A 312 24.33 -37.31 -1.84
CA GLY A 312 24.91 -38.16 -0.78
C GLY A 312 24.29 -39.54 -0.54
N SER A 313 23.33 -40.00 -1.35
CA SER A 313 22.74 -41.33 -1.15
C SER A 313 22.46 -42.03 -2.48
N GLN A 314 23.47 -42.70 -3.00
CA GLN A 314 23.21 -43.90 -3.79
C GLN A 314 22.74 -45.00 -2.84
N GLY A 315 21.51 -45.48 -3.07
CA GLY A 315 21.00 -46.72 -2.49
C GLY A 315 20.06 -46.55 -1.30
N SER A 316 18.77 -46.34 -1.57
CA SER A 316 17.77 -47.29 -1.09
C SER A 316 16.44 -47.11 -1.82
N SER A 317 15.93 -48.25 -2.26
CA SER A 317 14.59 -48.46 -2.79
C SER A 317 13.51 -47.84 -1.91
N SER A 318 12.61 -47.10 -2.55
CA SER A 318 11.18 -47.03 -2.27
C SER A 318 10.69 -47.73 -0.98
N LYS A 319 10.41 -46.92 0.04
CA LYS A 319 9.24 -47.15 0.88
C LYS A 319 8.39 -45.88 0.86
N PRO A 320 7.10 -45.96 0.48
CA PRO A 320 6.21 -44.80 0.54
C PRO A 320 5.98 -44.47 2.01
N SER A 321 6.72 -43.49 2.54
CA SER A 321 6.42 -42.96 3.86
C SER A 321 5.08 -42.25 3.78
N GLY A 322 4.11 -42.76 4.52
CA GLY A 322 2.71 -42.35 4.48
C GLY A 322 2.53 -40.83 4.42
N GLN A 323 1.74 -40.41 3.43
CA GLN A 323 1.13 -39.10 3.32
C GLN A 323 0.63 -38.63 4.70
N ARG A 324 1.24 -37.58 5.25
CA ARG A 324 0.55 -36.75 6.24
C ARG A 324 -0.56 -36.00 5.49
N PRO A 325 -1.78 -35.88 6.05
CA PRO A 325 -2.89 -35.22 5.37
C PRO A 325 -2.56 -33.75 5.07
N LYS A 326 -2.88 -33.35 3.84
CA LYS A 326 -2.90 -31.96 3.35
C LYS A 326 -3.60 -31.04 4.36
N ASP A 327 -3.09 -29.83 4.57
CA ASP A 327 -3.84 -28.80 5.29
C ASP A 327 -5.12 -28.50 4.49
N ILE A 328 -6.24 -29.00 5.01
CA ILE A 328 -7.55 -28.95 4.34
C ILE A 328 -7.93 -27.51 4.00
N ASN A 329 -7.46 -26.53 4.76
CA ASN A 329 -7.76 -25.13 4.51
C ASN A 329 -7.11 -24.63 3.21
N VAL A 330 -5.93 -25.13 2.85
CA VAL A 330 -5.25 -24.77 1.60
C VAL A 330 -5.99 -25.37 0.41
N ALA A 331 -6.41 -26.64 0.51
CA ALA A 331 -7.20 -27.29 -0.54
C ALA A 331 -8.59 -26.66 -0.72
N VAL A 332 -9.24 -26.24 0.38
CA VAL A 332 -10.53 -25.53 0.34
C VAL A 332 -10.38 -24.12 -0.24
N GLN A 333 -9.29 -23.42 0.07
CA GLN A 333 -9.05 -22.08 -0.43
C GLN A 333 -8.71 -22.10 -1.93
N GLN A 334 -7.82 -23.00 -2.36
CA GLN A 334 -7.53 -23.21 -3.80
C GLN A 334 -8.78 -23.59 -4.59
N LEU A 335 -9.66 -24.41 -4.01
CA LEU A 335 -10.92 -24.77 -4.64
C LEU A 335 -11.88 -23.57 -4.74
N LYS A 336 -11.97 -22.77 -3.68
CA LYS A 336 -12.78 -21.54 -3.66
C LYS A 336 -12.30 -20.56 -4.74
N ASP A 337 -10.99 -20.37 -4.87
CA ASP A 337 -10.41 -19.43 -5.82
C ASP A 337 -10.60 -19.92 -7.26
N THR A 338 -10.42 -21.22 -7.51
CA THR A 338 -10.72 -21.85 -8.82
C THR A 338 -12.20 -21.71 -9.22
N VAL A 339 -13.13 -21.83 -8.26
CA VAL A 339 -14.57 -21.66 -8.53
C VAL A 339 -14.92 -20.19 -8.81
N ILE A 340 -14.28 -19.24 -8.11
CA ILE A 340 -14.45 -17.80 -8.37
C ILE A 340 -13.94 -17.46 -9.77
N ASP A 341 -12.78 -17.98 -10.16
CA ASP A 341 -12.20 -17.75 -11.49
C ASP A 341 -13.10 -18.32 -12.60
N ILE A 342 -13.68 -19.50 -12.38
CA ILE A 342 -14.64 -20.11 -13.32
C ILE A 342 -15.94 -19.30 -13.43
N ILE A 343 -16.44 -18.73 -12.33
CA ILE A 343 -17.65 -17.89 -12.32
C ILE A 343 -17.41 -16.56 -13.05
N ASN A 344 -16.18 -16.05 -13.03
CA ASN A 344 -15.82 -14.76 -13.60
C ASN A 344 -15.38 -14.85 -15.08
N LEU A 345 -15.41 -16.03 -15.71
CA LEU A 345 -15.13 -16.18 -17.13
C LEU A 345 -16.35 -15.79 -17.97
N ASP A 346 -16.19 -14.78 -18.83
CA ASP A 346 -17.24 -14.29 -19.74
C ASP A 346 -17.63 -15.33 -20.83
N SER A 347 -16.78 -16.34 -21.10
CA SER A 347 -17.12 -17.53 -21.87
C SER A 347 -16.12 -18.67 -21.66
N TYR A 348 -16.54 -19.92 -21.90
CA TYR A 348 -15.69 -21.11 -21.84
C TYR A 348 -15.05 -21.37 -23.21
N GLU A 349 -13.76 -21.08 -23.38
CA GLU A 349 -13.01 -21.45 -24.60
C GLU A 349 -12.59 -22.94 -24.62
N THR A 350 -12.60 -23.62 -23.46
CA THR A 350 -12.30 -25.05 -23.35
C THR A 350 -13.49 -25.81 -22.77
N PRO A 351 -13.84 -27.00 -23.31
CA PRO A 351 -14.92 -27.81 -22.74
C PRO A 351 -14.58 -28.16 -21.30
N VAL A 352 -15.45 -27.77 -20.38
CA VAL A 352 -15.35 -28.15 -18.97
C VAL A 352 -15.45 -29.68 -18.90
N GLU A 353 -14.36 -30.34 -18.48
CA GLU A 353 -14.33 -31.78 -18.28
C GLU A 353 -15.21 -32.14 -17.07
N THR A 354 -16.50 -32.38 -17.32
CA THR A 354 -17.52 -32.73 -16.33
C THR A 354 -17.11 -33.89 -15.44
N ASP A 355 -16.33 -34.83 -15.99
CA ASP A 355 -15.83 -36.01 -15.28
C ASP A 355 -14.90 -35.64 -14.11
N ARG A 356 -14.16 -34.53 -14.20
CA ARG A 356 -13.30 -34.04 -13.10
C ARG A 356 -14.13 -33.36 -12.01
N ILE A 357 -15.24 -32.73 -12.38
CA ILE A 357 -16.20 -32.14 -11.44
C ILE A 357 -16.93 -33.25 -10.67
N ASP A 358 -17.38 -34.29 -11.36
CA ASP A 358 -18.05 -35.43 -10.74
C ASP A 358 -17.10 -36.20 -9.79
N ALA A 359 -15.84 -36.37 -10.18
CA ALA A 359 -14.82 -36.96 -9.31
C ALA A 359 -14.59 -36.13 -8.03
N LEU A 360 -14.65 -34.79 -8.14
CA LEU A 360 -14.51 -33.89 -7.01
C LEU A 360 -15.74 -33.92 -6.07
N ILE A 361 -16.95 -33.94 -6.64
CA ILE A 361 -18.19 -34.10 -5.87
C ILE A 361 -18.15 -35.40 -5.06
N ALA A 362 -17.74 -36.51 -5.68
CA ALA A 362 -17.61 -37.80 -5.01
C ALA A 362 -16.60 -37.75 -3.85
N GLN A 363 -15.45 -37.07 -4.02
CA GLN A 363 -14.47 -36.91 -2.95
C GLN A 363 -14.98 -36.06 -1.79
N LEU A 364 -15.75 -35.00 -2.07
CA LEU A 364 -16.38 -34.15 -1.05
C LEU A 364 -17.48 -34.90 -0.27
N GLU A 365 -18.26 -35.76 -0.93
CA GLU A 365 -19.23 -36.60 -0.25
C GLU A 365 -18.59 -37.62 0.70
N ILE A 366 -17.47 -38.22 0.29
CA ILE A 366 -16.70 -39.14 1.15
C ILE A 366 -16.16 -38.39 2.38
N LEU A 367 -15.68 -37.16 2.20
CA LEU A 367 -15.20 -36.32 3.30
C LEU A 367 -16.33 -35.98 4.28
N LYS A 368 -17.50 -35.61 3.76
CA LYS A 368 -18.71 -35.31 4.56
C LYS A 368 -19.12 -36.52 5.40
N LYS A 369 -19.11 -37.73 4.82
CA LYS A 369 -19.40 -38.98 5.55
C LYS A 369 -18.36 -39.26 6.65
N LYS A 370 -17.07 -39.05 6.37
CA LYS A 370 -16.00 -39.24 7.36
C LYS A 370 -16.11 -38.28 8.54
N GLU A 371 -16.43 -37.01 8.30
CA GLU A 371 -16.55 -36.02 9.36
C GLU A 371 -17.82 -36.24 10.20
N ALA A 372 -18.92 -36.69 9.57
CA ALA A 372 -20.13 -37.11 10.28
C ALA A 372 -19.85 -38.29 11.24
N LEU A 373 -19.13 -39.31 10.77
CA LEU A 373 -18.71 -40.44 11.60
C LEU A 373 -17.78 -40.01 12.74
N ARG A 374 -16.87 -39.05 12.48
CA ARG A 374 -15.95 -38.52 13.51
C ARG A 374 -16.69 -37.73 14.59
N ARG A 375 -17.74 -36.99 14.21
CA ARG A 375 -18.61 -36.28 15.17
C ARG A 375 -19.43 -37.25 16.01
N GLN A 376 -19.97 -38.31 15.40
CA GLN A 376 -20.67 -39.37 16.14
C GLN A 376 -19.73 -40.10 17.12
N ALA A 377 -18.51 -40.42 16.71
CA ALA A 377 -17.51 -41.03 17.58
C ALA A 377 -17.12 -40.11 18.77
N LYS A 378 -17.04 -38.79 18.56
CA LYS A 378 -16.81 -37.82 19.64
C LYS A 378 -18.00 -37.66 20.58
N GLN A 379 -19.23 -37.80 20.09
CA GLN A 379 -20.45 -37.76 20.90
C GLN A 379 -20.69 -39.05 21.70
N GLN A 380 -20.10 -40.17 21.29
CA GLN A 380 -20.13 -41.43 22.03
C GLN A 380 -18.99 -41.55 23.05
N ALA A 381 -17.95 -40.73 22.92
CA ALA A 381 -16.79 -40.68 23.82
C ALA A 381 -16.87 -39.56 24.88
N ALA A 382 -17.91 -38.73 24.83
CA ALA A 382 -18.30 -37.76 25.84
C ALA A 382 -19.57 -38.26 26.53
#